data_AF-A0A8F2FL77-F1
#
_entry.id   AF-A0A8F2FL77-F1
#
_cell.length_a   1.000
_cell.length_b   1.000
_cell.length_c   1.000
_cell.angle_alpha   90.00
_cell.angle_beta   90.00
_cell.angle_gamma   90.00
#
_symmetry.space_group_name_H-M   'P 1'
#
loop_
_entity.id
_entity.type
_entity.pdbx_description
1 polymer ?
#
loop_
_entity_poly.entity_id
_entity_poly.type
_entity_poly.pdbx_seq_one_letter_code
_entity_poly.pdbx_strand_id
1 'polypeptide(L)'
;IIITDNGFDALFAANRIAASVREKSHTHPLRLAGLIGNRTSERDLIDKYVQACPMPVLEVLPLVEDIRISRVKGKTSFEMAEDQLNLIYVCDFYLNVADQI
;
A
#
# COMPACT_ATOMS: atom_id res chain seq x y z
N ILE A 1 -8.18 0.95 2.99
CA ILE A 1 -6.74 1.14 2.75
C ILE A 1 -6.59 1.90 1.44
N ILE A 2 -5.65 2.83 1.33
CA ILE A 2 -5.33 3.51 0.07
C ILE A 2 -3.91 3.12 -0.33
N ILE A 3 -3.72 2.66 -1.57
CA ILE A 3 -2.39 2.42 -2.15
C ILE A 3 -1.94 3.67 -2.89
N THR A 4 -0.72 4.11 -2.65
CA THR A 4 -0.15 5.30 -3.29
C THR A 4 1.34 5.08 -3.57
N ASP A 5 1.92 5.86 -4.47
CA ASP A 5 3.38 6.00 -4.56
C ASP A 5 3.81 7.31 -3.88
N ASN A 6 5.10 7.63 -3.90
CA ASN A 6 5.62 8.86 -3.32
C ASN A 6 5.49 10.08 -4.27
N GLY A 7 4.69 9.97 -5.33
CA GLY A 7 4.47 11.02 -6.33
C GLY A 7 3.28 11.92 -6.02
N PHE A 8 3.31 13.14 -6.55
CA PHE A 8 2.24 14.14 -6.36
C PHE A 8 0.87 13.64 -6.84
N ASP A 9 0.79 13.07 -8.04
CA ASP A 9 -0.49 12.66 -8.63
C ASP A 9 -1.16 11.54 -7.84
N ALA A 10 -0.38 10.57 -7.35
CA ALA A 10 -0.90 9.47 -6.54
C ALA A 10 -1.38 9.95 -5.17
N LEU A 11 -0.66 10.88 -4.53
CA LEU A 11 -1.06 11.48 -3.26
C LEU A 11 -2.27 12.41 -3.43
N PHE A 12 -2.35 13.13 -4.55
CA PHE A 12 -3.52 13.94 -4.89
C PHE A 12 -4.77 13.06 -5.07
N ALA A 13 -4.63 11.91 -5.75
CA ALA A 13 -5.69 10.92 -5.84
C ALA A 13 -6.06 10.33 -4.47
N ALA A 14 -5.07 10.00 -3.63
CA ALA A 14 -5.28 9.51 -2.27
C ALA A 14 -6.08 10.51 -1.43
N ASN A 15 -5.79 11.81 -1.53
CA ASN A 15 -6.53 12.86 -0.83
C ASN A 15 -8.01 12.93 -1.25
N ARG A 16 -8.29 12.77 -2.55
CA ARG A 16 -9.68 12.73 -3.05
C ARG A 16 -10.44 11.53 -2.51
N ILE A 17 -9.80 10.36 -2.45
CA ILE A 17 -10.40 9.15 -1.86
C ILE A 17 -10.63 9.35 -0.37
N ALA A 18 -9.65 9.91 0.35
CA ALA A 18 -9.75 10.14 1.79
C ALA A 18 -10.93 11.05 2.15
N ALA A 19 -11.11 12.15 1.39
CA ALA A 19 -12.27 13.02 1.53
C ALA A 19 -13.59 12.27 1.27
N SER A 20 -13.67 11.49 0.19
CA SER A 20 -14.87 10.71 -0.14
C SER A 20 -15.23 9.69 0.96
N VAL A 21 -14.22 8.99 1.50
CA VAL A 21 -14.40 8.06 2.61
C VAL A 21 -14.91 8.78 3.86
N ARG A 22 -14.33 9.93 4.21
CA ARG A 22 -14.79 10.74 5.35
C ARG A 22 -16.27 11.10 5.22
N GLU A 23 -16.70 11.60 4.06
CA GLU A 23 -18.11 11.93 3.83
C GLU A 23 -19.02 10.71 3.96
N LYS A 24 -18.62 9.56 3.41
CA LYS A 24 -19.42 8.33 3.49
C LYS A 24 -19.47 7.74 4.91
N SER A 25 -18.44 7.98 5.71
CA SER A 25 -18.31 7.50 7.09
C SER A 25 -19.39 8.02 8.05
N HIS A 26 -20.06 9.13 7.68
CA HIS A 26 -21.22 9.68 8.41
C HIS A 26 -22.48 8.82 8.29
N THR A 27 -22.59 8.04 7.22
CA THR A 27 -23.79 7.22 6.93
C THR A 27 -23.51 5.72 6.93
N HIS A 28 -22.24 5.31 6.83
CA HIS A 28 -21.82 3.92 6.76
C HIS A 28 -20.67 3.68 7.75
N PRO A 29 -20.57 2.49 8.38
CA PRO A 29 -19.55 2.18 9.37
C PRO A 29 -18.19 1.84 8.72
N LEU A 30 -17.71 2.70 7.82
CA LEU A 30 -16.42 2.53 7.15
C LEU A 30 -15.44 3.61 7.60
N ARG A 31 -14.15 3.25 7.67
CA ARG A 31 -13.04 4.12 8.11
C ARG A 31 -11.81 3.88 7.25
N LEU A 32 -10.90 4.85 7.20
CA LEU A 32 -9.59 4.66 6.58
C LEU A 32 -8.68 3.91 7.55
N ALA A 33 -8.22 2.73 7.14
CA ALA A 33 -7.21 1.99 7.88
C ALA A 33 -5.82 2.64 7.80
N GLY A 34 -5.45 3.20 6.64
CA GLY A 34 -4.13 3.79 6.42
C GLY A 34 -3.72 3.81 4.95
N LEU A 35 -2.47 4.20 4.72
CA LEU A 35 -1.80 4.22 3.42
C LEU A 35 -0.79 3.08 3.30
N ILE A 36 -0.60 2.59 2.09
CA ILE A 36 0.54 1.74 1.73
C ILE A 36 1.30 2.44 0.61
N GLY A 37 2.58 2.73 0.83
CA GLY A 37 3.49 3.21 -0.19
C GLY A 37 3.90 2.03 -1.07
N ASN A 38 3.56 2.04 -2.35
CA ASN A 38 3.87 0.95 -3.27
C ASN A 38 4.72 1.46 -4.43
N ARG A 39 5.67 0.65 -4.89
CA ARG A 39 6.64 1.00 -5.93
C ARG A 39 7.47 2.24 -5.58
N THR A 40 7.74 2.45 -4.29
CA THR A 40 8.57 3.57 -3.82
C THR A 40 9.48 3.12 -2.69
N SER A 41 10.71 3.63 -2.70
CA SER A 41 11.66 3.49 -1.58
C SER A 41 11.74 4.76 -0.74
N GLU A 42 11.30 5.89 -1.31
CA GLU A 42 11.24 7.19 -0.64
C GLU A 42 9.84 7.44 -0.08
N ARG A 43 9.78 8.29 0.95
CA ARG A 43 8.56 8.57 1.72
C ARG A 43 8.40 10.04 2.10
N ASP A 44 9.25 10.95 1.60
CA ASP A 44 9.22 12.36 1.98
C ASP A 44 7.89 13.05 1.66
N LEU A 45 7.29 12.79 0.49
CA LEU A 45 6.00 13.34 0.11
C LEU A 45 4.84 12.64 0.82
N ILE A 46 4.93 11.33 1.04
CA ILE A 46 3.97 10.59 1.87
C ILE A 46 3.96 11.16 3.29
N ASP A 47 5.13 11.39 3.89
CA ASP A 47 5.27 11.94 5.24
C ASP A 47 4.71 13.35 5.33
N LYS A 48 4.99 14.19 4.34
CA LYS A 48 4.39 15.52 4.23
C LYS A 48 2.87 15.45 4.11
N TYR A 49 2.33 14.48 3.39
CA TYR A 49 0.88 14.30 3.26
C TYR A 49 0.25 13.86 4.59
N VAL A 50 0.80 12.85 5.28
CA VAL A 50 0.22 12.37 6.56
C VAL A 50 0.36 13.38 7.70
N GLN A 51 1.32 14.31 7.63
CA GLN A 51 1.36 15.46 8.54
C GLN A 51 0.14 16.38 8.38
N ALA A 52 -0.37 16.55 7.15
CA ALA A 52 -1.54 17.38 6.87
C ALA A 52 -2.87 16.61 7.00
N CYS A 53 -2.88 15.33 6.65
CA CYS A 53 -4.04 14.44 6.73
C CYS A 53 -3.65 13.20 7.56
N PRO A 54 -3.82 13.24 8.90
CA PRO A 54 -3.34 12.17 9.78
C PRO A 54 -3.97 10.81 9.49
N MET A 55 -3.14 9.86 9.08
CA MET A 55 -3.45 8.44 8.94
C MET A 55 -2.16 7.63 9.01
N PRO A 56 -2.21 6.37 9.49
CA PRO A 56 -1.00 5.56 9.57
C PRO A 56 -0.54 5.15 8.17
N VAL A 57 0.78 5.05 8.01
CA VAL A 57 1.41 4.38 6.86
C VAL A 57 1.70 2.95 7.30
N LEU A 58 0.96 2.00 6.74
CA LEU A 58 0.97 0.60 7.15
C LEU A 58 2.24 -0.11 6.67
N GLU A 59 2.67 0.14 5.44
CA GLU A 59 3.89 -0.45 4.87
C GLU A 59 4.41 0.39 3.69
N VAL A 60 5.69 0.26 3.37
CA VAL A 60 6.31 0.80 2.16
C VAL A 60 7.03 -0.29 1.39
N LEU A 61 6.47 -0.65 0.23
CA LEU A 61 7.00 -1.65 -0.67
C LEU A 61 7.79 -0.97 -1.81
N PRO A 62 9.08 -1.31 -1.99
CA PRO A 62 9.87 -0.80 -3.10
C PRO A 62 9.40 -1.41 -4.44
N LEU A 63 9.99 -0.94 -5.54
CA LEU A 63 9.77 -1.56 -6.83
C LEU A 63 10.44 -2.95 -6.86
N VAL A 64 9.64 -4.02 -6.76
CA VAL A 64 10.09 -5.40 -6.85
C VAL A 64 9.64 -6.02 -8.18
N GLU A 65 10.59 -6.38 -9.04
CA GLU A 65 10.29 -6.95 -10.36
C GLU A 65 9.55 -8.29 -10.28
N ASP A 66 9.80 -9.10 -9.24
CA ASP A 66 9.14 -10.39 -9.06
C ASP A 66 7.63 -10.28 -8.87
N ILE A 67 7.13 -9.17 -8.30
CA ILE A 67 5.68 -8.90 -8.22
C ILE A 67 5.10 -8.71 -9.63
N ARG A 68 5.85 -8.09 -10.55
CA ARG A 68 5.43 -7.98 -11.95
C ARG A 68 5.44 -9.35 -12.64
N ILE A 69 6.48 -10.15 -12.41
CA ILE A 69 6.60 -11.50 -12.96
C ILE A 69 5.46 -12.40 -12.44
N SER A 70 5.07 -12.27 -11.17
CA SER A 70 3.98 -13.04 -10.58
C SER A 70 2.66 -12.79 -11.32
N ARG A 71 2.37 -11.53 -11.66
CA ARG A 71 1.21 -11.18 -12.48
C ARG A 71 1.26 -11.79 -13.87
N VAL A 72 2.42 -11.80 -14.54
CA VAL A 72 2.58 -12.42 -15.87
C VAL A 72 2.34 -13.93 -15.80
N LYS A 73 2.78 -14.58 -14.71
CA LYS A 73 2.58 -16.01 -14.47
C LYS A 73 1.17 -16.34 -13.94
N GLY A 74 0.35 -15.36 -13.59
CA GLY A 74 -0.95 -15.56 -12.97
C GLY A 74 -0.87 -16.19 -11.57
N LYS A 75 0.25 -16.00 -10.87
CA LYS A 75 0.49 -16.52 -9.51
C LYS A 75 0.63 -15.38 -8.51
N THR A 76 0.23 -15.63 -7.27
CA THR A 76 0.54 -14.77 -6.12
C THR A 76 2.02 -14.85 -5.75
N SER A 77 2.52 -13.87 -5.01
CA SER A 77 3.91 -13.91 -4.49
C SER A 77 4.14 -15.13 -3.59
N PHE A 78 3.14 -15.56 -2.84
CA PHE A 78 3.20 -16.75 -1.97
C PHE A 78 3.34 -18.03 -2.78
N GLU A 79 2.51 -18.23 -3.81
CA GLU A 79 2.62 -19.40 -4.71
C GLU A 79 3.94 -19.42 -5.49
N MET A 80 4.54 -18.25 -5.78
CA MET A 80 5.88 -18.21 -6.36
C MET A 80 6.97 -18.51 -5.34
N ALA A 81 6.78 -18.13 -4.07
CA ALA A 81 7.73 -18.35 -2.99
C ALA A 81 7.86 -19.83 -2.59
N GLU A 82 6.84 -20.66 -2.87
CA GLU A 82 6.91 -22.12 -2.69
C GLU A 82 8.03 -22.75 -3.54
N ASP A 83 8.16 -22.31 -4.80
CA ASP A 83 9.19 -22.78 -5.73
C ASP A 83 10.50 -21.97 -5.62
N GLN A 84 10.40 -20.70 -5.21
CA GLN A 84 11.47 -19.71 -5.23
C GLN A 84 11.62 -19.04 -3.86
N LEU A 85 12.38 -19.67 -2.96
CA LEU A 85 12.57 -19.21 -1.57
C LEU A 85 13.13 -17.78 -1.47
N ASN A 86 13.80 -17.26 -2.50
CA ASN A 86 14.26 -15.87 -2.55
C ASN A 86 13.12 -14.85 -2.62
N LEU A 87 11.86 -15.26 -2.76
CA LEU A 87 10.67 -14.38 -2.77
C LEU A 87 9.97 -14.28 -1.42
N ILE A 88 10.46 -15.00 -0.40
CA ILE A 88 9.87 -14.97 0.95
C ILE A 88 9.87 -13.53 1.50
N TYR A 89 10.94 -12.76 1.27
CA TYR A 89 11.01 -11.37 1.73
C TYR A 89 9.89 -10.48 1.15
N VAL A 90 9.38 -10.80 -0.06
CA VAL A 90 8.25 -10.08 -0.67
C VAL A 90 6.96 -10.40 0.07
N CYS A 91 6.81 -11.66 0.49
CA CYS A 91 5.68 -12.13 1.27
C CYS A 91 5.64 -11.45 2.65
N ASP A 92 6.79 -11.20 3.26
CA ASP A 92 6.90 -10.52 4.56
C ASP A 92 6.25 -9.13 4.54
N PHE A 93 6.37 -8.35 3.46
CA PHE A 93 5.65 -7.07 3.35
C PHE A 93 4.12 -7.24 3.41
N TYR A 94 3.59 -8.29 2.78
CA TYR A 94 2.15 -8.57 2.81
C TYR A 94 1.70 -9.07 4.18
N LEU A 95 2.52 -9.89 4.85
CA LEU A 95 2.26 -10.38 6.19
C LEU A 95 2.28 -9.22 7.22
N ASN A 96 3.24 -8.30 7.12
CA ASN A 96 3.29 -7.10 7.96
C ASN A 96 2.03 -6.23 7.82
N VAL A 97 1.49 -6.10 6.61
CA VAL A 97 0.24 -5.38 6.38
C VAL A 97 -0.93 -6.14 6.99
N ALA A 98 -0.98 -7.47 6.83
CA ALA A 98 -2.05 -8.31 7.36
C ALA A 98 -2.10 -8.28 8.89
N ASP A 99 -0.95 -8.28 9.57
CA ASP A 99 -0.87 -8.21 11.04
C ASP A 99 -1.35 -6.87 11.62
N GLN A 100 -1.39 -5.80 10.81
CA GLN A 100 -1.82 -4.47 11.23
C GLN A 100 -3.32 -4.20 11.04
N ILE A 101 -4.05 -5.08 10.36
CA ILE A 101 -5.46 -4.90 9.98
C ILE A 101 -6.35 -5.83 10.78
#